data_AF-A0A976Q1X2-F1
#
_entry.id   AF-A0A976Q1X2-F1
#
_cell.length_a   1.000
_cell.length_b   1.000
_cell.length_c   1.000
_cell.angle_alpha   90.00
_cell.angle_beta   90.00
_cell.angle_gamma   90.00
#
_symmetry.space_group_name_H-M   'P 1'
#
loop_
_entity.id
_entity.type
_entity.pdbx_description
1 polymer ?
#
loop_
_entity_poly.entity_id
_entity_poly.type
_entity_poly.pdbx_seq_one_letter_code
_entity_poly.pdbx_strand_id
1 'polypeptide(L)'
;MTPKLPVSLSRQVLLDYLQQHARSDLTGLRDDAELFSSGTIDSFAMVELLAFLEEQTGARLGPEDISIDNFDTVERILAFAAARSQQK
;
A
#
# COMPACT_ATOMS: atom_id res chain seq x y z
N MET A 1 19.30 10.63 16.58
CA MET A 1 17.88 10.25 16.72
C MET A 1 17.13 11.03 15.66
N THR A 2 16.95 10.47 14.47
CA THR A 2 16.19 11.14 13.42
C THR A 2 14.71 11.17 13.83
N PRO A 3 14.05 12.33 13.84
CA PRO A 3 12.63 12.39 14.10
C PRO A 3 11.89 11.67 12.95
N LYS A 4 11.10 10.64 13.27
CA LYS A 4 10.10 10.07 12.36
C LYS A 4 9.08 11.18 12.10
N LEU A 5 9.26 11.94 11.01
CA LEU A 5 8.16 12.73 10.45
C LEU A 5 7.01 11.75 10.12
N PRO A 6 5.74 12.14 10.30
CA PRO A 6 4.63 11.36 9.80
C PRO A 6 4.74 11.39 8.27
N VAL A 7 5.24 10.32 7.68
CA VAL A 7 5.41 10.24 6.23
C VAL A 7 4.03 9.96 5.66
N SER A 8 3.34 11.00 5.21
CA SER A 8 2.17 10.85 4.35
C SER A 8 2.59 9.98 3.15
N LEU A 9 2.10 8.73 3.10
CA LEU A 9 2.40 7.77 2.05
C LEU A 9 2.18 8.43 0.68
N SER A 10 3.25 8.50 -0.13
CA SER A 10 3.16 9.01 -1.50
C SER A 10 3.06 7.87 -2.51
N ARG A 11 2.49 8.16 -3.68
CA ARG A 11 2.41 7.22 -4.80
C ARG A 11 3.77 6.60 -5.14
N GLN A 12 4.82 7.42 -5.20
CA GLN A 12 6.15 6.94 -5.57
C GLN A 12 6.69 5.96 -4.53
N VAL A 13 6.56 6.31 -3.24
CA VAL A 13 6.99 5.44 -2.13
C VAL A 13 6.24 4.11 -2.13
N LEU A 14 4.93 4.14 -2.41
CA LEU A 14 4.14 2.92 -2.55
C LEU A 14 4.61 2.07 -3.75
N LEU A 15 4.83 2.69 -4.92
CA LEU A 15 5.30 1.95 -6.10
C LEU A 15 6.70 1.35 -5.90
N ASP A 16 7.62 2.09 -5.29
CA ASP A 16 8.97 1.62 -4.99
C ASP A 16 8.95 0.42 -4.04
N TYR A 17 7.99 0.41 -3.10
CA TYR A 17 7.75 -0.74 -2.22
C TYR A 17 7.15 -1.91 -3.01
N LEU A 18 6.06 -1.70 -3.74
CA LEU A 18 5.37 -2.74 -4.51
C LEU A 18 6.28 -3.36 -5.58
N GLN A 19 7.18 -2.59 -6.18
CA GLN A 19 8.14 -3.06 -7.18
C GLN A 19 9.06 -4.16 -6.65
N GLN A 20 9.36 -4.16 -5.34
CA GLN A 20 10.19 -5.19 -4.70
C GLN A 20 9.46 -6.54 -4.56
N HIS A 21 8.13 -6.51 -4.60
CA HIS A 21 7.26 -7.69 -4.47
C HIS A 21 6.53 -8.05 -5.78
N ALA A 22 6.69 -7.24 -6.83
CA ALA A 22 6.06 -7.45 -8.12
C ALA A 22 6.81 -8.48 -8.96
N ARG A 23 6.07 -9.24 -9.77
CA ARG A 23 6.62 -10.19 -10.74
C ARG A 23 7.12 -9.52 -12.03
N SER A 24 6.79 -8.25 -12.22
CA SER A 24 7.15 -7.45 -13.40
C SER A 24 7.44 -6.00 -13.03
N ASP A 25 7.98 -5.24 -13.98
CA ASP A 25 8.18 -3.80 -13.84
C ASP A 25 6.82 -3.08 -13.73
N LEU A 26 6.69 -2.22 -12.73
CA LEU A 26 5.53 -1.36 -12.47
C LEU A 26 5.72 0.05 -13.03
N THR A 27 6.82 0.31 -13.75
CA THR A 27 7.06 1.59 -14.41
C THR A 27 5.92 1.91 -15.37
N GLY A 28 5.23 3.03 -15.13
CA GLY A 28 4.09 3.44 -15.93
C GLY A 28 2.77 2.71 -15.62
N LEU A 29 2.72 1.91 -14.55
CA LEU A 29 1.48 1.34 -14.05
C LEU A 29 0.46 2.45 -13.76
N ARG A 30 -0.79 2.23 -14.19
CA ARG A 30 -1.90 3.14 -13.87
C ARG A 30 -2.39 2.93 -12.45
N ASP A 31 -2.99 3.96 -11.86
CA ASP A 31 -3.41 3.91 -10.46
C ASP A 31 -4.62 3.00 -10.22
N ASP A 32 -5.40 2.74 -11.26
CA ASP A 32 -6.56 1.87 -11.28
C ASP A 32 -6.24 0.45 -11.80
N ALA A 33 -4.96 0.14 -12.05
CA ALA A 33 -4.56 -1.18 -12.48
C ALA A 33 -4.64 -2.17 -11.31
N GLU A 34 -5.20 -3.35 -11.61
CA GLU A 34 -5.27 -4.46 -10.67
C GLU A 34 -3.87 -5.02 -10.39
N LEU A 35 -3.53 -5.18 -9.12
CA LEU A 35 -2.21 -5.62 -8.64
C LEU A 35 -2.25 -7.10 -8.23
N PHE A 36 -3.20 -7.45 -7.37
CA PHE A 36 -3.33 -8.78 -6.79
C PHE A 36 -4.23 -9.66 -7.65
N SER A 37 -5.35 -9.14 -8.14
CA SER A 37 -6.28 -9.87 -9.02
C SER A 37 -5.64 -10.22 -10.37
N SER A 38 -4.78 -9.35 -10.89
CA SER A 38 -4.00 -9.61 -12.11
C SER A 38 -2.85 -10.60 -11.90
N GLY A 39 -2.49 -10.89 -10.64
CA GLY A 39 -1.34 -11.71 -10.28
C GLY A 39 0.01 -11.00 -10.47
N THR A 40 0.02 -9.68 -10.67
CA THR A 40 1.23 -8.86 -10.75
C THR A 40 1.99 -8.88 -9.41
N ILE A 41 1.24 -8.87 -8.31
CA ILE A 41 1.74 -9.00 -6.94
C ILE A 41 1.12 -10.25 -6.31
N ASP A 42 1.93 -10.96 -5.53
CA ASP A 42 1.48 -12.14 -4.81
C ASP A 42 0.60 -11.78 -3.59
N SER A 43 -0.42 -12.58 -3.32
CA SER A 43 -1.31 -12.41 -2.17
C SER A 43 -0.57 -12.41 -0.82
N PHE A 44 0.59 -13.08 -0.72
CA PHE A 44 1.42 -13.04 0.48
C PHE A 44 2.00 -11.65 0.78
N ALA A 45 2.32 -10.87 -0.26
CA ALA A 45 2.85 -9.52 -0.09
C ALA A 45 1.81 -8.55 0.51
N MET A 46 0.53 -8.94 0.56
CA MET A 46 -0.54 -8.13 1.13
C MET A 46 -0.41 -8.00 2.66
N VAL A 47 0.08 -9.04 3.34
CA VAL A 47 0.34 -8.99 4.80
C VAL A 47 1.53 -8.07 5.11
N GLU A 48 2.56 -8.10 4.28
CA GLU A 48 3.72 -7.21 4.42
C GLU A 48 3.35 -5.76 4.10
N LEU A 49 2.50 -5.54 3.08
CA LEU A 49 1.96 -4.23 2.73
C LEU A 49 1.22 -3.61 3.92
N LEU A 50 0.44 -4.37 4.68
CA LEU A 50 -0.20 -3.84 5.89
C LEU A 50 0.80 -3.29 6.89
N ALA A 51 1.82 -4.08 7.24
CA ALA A 51 2.84 -3.66 8.20
C ALA A 51 3.55 -2.38 7.72
N PHE A 52 3.84 -2.31 6.42
CA PHE A 52 4.37 -1.10 5.81
C PHE A 52 3.42 0.11 5.98
N LEU A 53 2.12 -0.06 5.72
CA LEU A 53 1.12 1.01 5.85
C LEU A 53 0.89 1.43 7.30
N GLU A 54 0.90 0.50 8.25
CA GLU A 54 0.87 0.81 9.69
C GLU A 54 2.05 1.69 10.08
N GLU A 55 3.26 1.37 9.59
CA GLU A 55 4.45 2.17 9.84
C GLU A 55 4.40 3.57 9.23
N GLN A 56 3.84 3.71 8.01
CA GLN A 56 3.72 5.00 7.34
C GLN A 56 2.62 5.88 7.96
N THR A 57 1.46 5.28 8.27
CA THR A 57 0.28 6.03 8.74
C THR A 57 0.22 6.19 10.26
N GLY A 58 0.87 5.32 11.01
CA GLY A 58 0.74 5.22 12.46
C GLY A 58 -0.60 4.63 12.92
N ALA A 59 -1.47 4.23 12.00
CA ALA A 59 -2.73 3.55 12.30
C ALA A 59 -2.48 2.06 12.53
N ARG A 60 -3.35 1.44 13.32
CA ARG A 60 -3.39 -0.01 13.50
C ARG A 60 -4.33 -0.60 12.45
N LEU A 61 -3.83 -1.48 11.60
CA LEU A 61 -4.56 -2.14 10.53
C LEU A 61 -4.79 -3.60 10.89
N GLY A 62 -6.04 -4.05 10.74
CA GLY A 62 -6.43 -5.42 11.06
C GLY A 62 -6.51 -6.32 9.83
N PRO A 63 -6.52 -7.65 10.00
CA PRO A 63 -6.81 -8.60 8.91
C PRO A 63 -8.14 -8.32 8.20
N GLU A 64 -9.11 -7.74 8.90
CA GLU A 64 -10.41 -7.33 8.37
C GLU A 64 -10.34 -6.17 7.38
N ASP A 65 -9.27 -5.36 7.44
CA ASP A 65 -9.05 -4.31 6.45
C ASP A 65 -8.61 -4.91 5.11
N ILE A 66 -7.97 -6.09 5.15
CA ILE A 66 -7.43 -6.80 3.99
C ILE A 66 -8.56 -7.32 3.10
N SER A 67 -8.93 -6.52 2.10
CA SER A 67 -9.75 -6.98 0.98
C SER A 67 -9.14 -6.51 -0.33
N ILE A 68 -9.28 -7.33 -1.37
CA ILE A 68 -9.03 -6.94 -2.77
C ILE A 68 -9.81 -5.64 -3.10
N ASP A 69 -10.98 -5.45 -2.51
CA ASP A 69 -11.76 -4.22 -2.68
C ASP A 69 -11.03 -2.95 -2.19
N ASN A 70 -10.15 -3.09 -1.19
CA ASN A 70 -9.38 -1.99 -0.59
C ASN A 70 -7.94 -1.90 -1.10
N PHE A 71 -7.36 -3.00 -1.59
CA PHE A 71 -5.92 -3.10 -1.84
C PHE A 71 -5.54 -3.48 -3.27
N ASP A 72 -6.50 -3.75 -4.15
CA ASP A 72 -6.16 -4.26 -5.49
C ASP A 72 -5.59 -3.21 -6.45
N THR A 73 -5.67 -1.92 -6.13
CA THR A 73 -5.11 -0.86 -6.98
C THR A 73 -4.35 0.16 -6.16
N VAL A 74 -3.37 0.83 -6.78
CA VAL A 74 -2.57 1.88 -6.15
C VAL A 74 -3.45 3.00 -5.62
N GLU A 75 -4.47 3.42 -6.38
CA GLU A 75 -5.44 4.44 -5.97
C GLU A 75 -6.14 4.05 -4.66
N ARG A 76 -6.63 2.81 -4.57
CA ARG A 76 -7.36 2.32 -3.38
C ARG A 76 -6.47 2.24 -2.16
N ILE A 77 -5.23 1.77 -2.33
CA ILE A 77 -4.24 1.71 -1.24
C ILE A 77 -3.94 3.11 -0.71
N LEU A 78 -3.71 4.08 -1.60
CA LEU A 78 -3.44 5.47 -1.21
C LEU A 78 -4.65 6.11 -0.52
N ALA A 79 -5.86 5.88 -1.04
CA ALA A 79 -7.10 6.37 -0.44
C ALA A 79 -7.31 5.77 0.96
N PHE A 80 -7.07 4.48 1.12
CA PHE A 80 -7.13 3.78 2.40
C PHE A 80 -6.13 4.35 3.41
N ALA A 81 -4.87 4.52 3.01
CA ALA A 81 -3.82 5.09 3.85
C ALA A 81 -4.13 6.53 4.26
N ALA A 82 -4.65 7.34 3.33
CA ALA A 82 -5.07 8.71 3.61
C ALA A 82 -6.22 8.76 4.65
N ALA A 83 -7.24 7.92 4.49
CA ALA A 83 -8.37 7.83 5.41
C ALA A 83 -7.94 7.44 6.84
N ARG A 84 -6.93 6.55 6.97
CA ARG A 84 -6.40 6.10 8.26
C ARG A 84 -5.46 7.12 8.92
N SER A 85 -4.73 7.90 8.14
CA SER A 85 -3.83 8.95 8.66
C SER A 85 -4.53 10.13 9.34
N GLN A 86 -5.84 10.33 9.08
CA GLN A 86 -6.62 11.44 9.64
C GLN A 86 -7.43 11.09 10.90
N GLN A 87 -7.43 9.83 11.33
CA GLN A 87 -8.05 9.43 12.59
C GLN A 87 -7.10 9.74 13.75
N LYS A 88 -7.02 11.03 14.13
CA LYS A 88 -6.44 11.49 15.39
C LYS A 88 -7.48 11.56 16.50
#